data_AF-A0A1G0QTM1-F1
#
_entry.id   AF-A0A1G0QTM1-F1
#
_cell.length_a   1.000
_cell.length_b   1.000
_cell.length_c   1.000
_cell.angle_alpha   90.00
_cell.angle_beta   90.00
_cell.angle_gamma   90.00
#
_symmetry.space_group_name_H-M   'P 1'
#
loop_
_entity.id
_entity.type
_entity.pdbx_description
1 polymer ?
#
loop_
_entity_poly.entity_id
_entity_poly.type
_entity_poly.pdbx_seq_one_letter_code
_entity_poly.pdbx_strand_id
1 'polypeptide(L)' 'MNETIFDYGVTDNEKMFMRIEYWDKDEYVKNTSEKRRLQHLYLMFIMRGEGDKAKVVSDSMSKGAEEVLAV' A
#
# COMPACT_ATOMS: atom_id res chain seq x y z
N MET A 1 4.50 8.80 1.71
CA MET A 1 5.50 7.71 1.78
C MET A 1 5.71 7.17 0.36
N ASN A 2 6.95 7.06 -0.15
CA ASN A 2 7.17 6.68 -1.56
C ASN A 2 7.33 5.18 -1.80
N GLU A 3 7.27 4.36 -0.75
CA GLU A 3 7.33 2.91 -0.89
C GLU A 3 6.03 2.34 -1.46
N THR A 4 6.17 1.20 -2.13
CA THR A 4 5.08 0.45 -2.76
C THR A 4 5.27 -1.05 -2.53
N ILE A 5 4.23 -1.83 -2.77
CA ILE A 5 4.32 -3.31 -2.72
C ILE A 5 5.42 -3.90 -3.61
N PHE A 6 5.79 -3.20 -4.70
CA PHE A 6 6.87 -3.63 -5.60
C PHE A 6 8.25 -3.53 -4.96
N ASP A 7 8.44 -2.61 -4.00
CA ASP A 7 9.68 -2.47 -3.23
C ASP A 7 9.90 -3.64 -2.26
N TYR A 8 8.84 -4.40 -1.97
CA TYR A 8 8.85 -5.54 -1.04
C TYR A 8 8.76 -6.89 -1.76
N GLY A 9 8.90 -6.92 -3.08
CA GLY A 9 8.79 -8.14 -3.88
C GLY A 9 7.41 -8.79 -3.75
N VAL A 10 6.35 -8.07 -4.13
CA VAL A 10 4.98 -8.61 -4.14
C VAL A 10 4.87 -9.80 -5.08
N THR A 11 4.25 -10.87 -4.61
CA THR A 11 4.01 -12.11 -5.38
C THR A 11 2.71 -12.04 -6.17
N ASP A 12 2.55 -12.90 -7.18
CA ASP A 12 1.32 -12.95 -8.00
C ASP A 12 0.09 -13.30 -7.16
N ASN A 13 0.22 -14.17 -6.16
CA ASN A 13 -0.87 -14.51 -5.23
C ASN A 13 -1.31 -13.29 -4.41
N GLU A 14 -0.35 -12.47 -3.95
CA GLU A 14 -0.63 -11.24 -3.22
C GLU A 14 -1.28 -10.19 -4.14
N LYS A 15 -0.79 -10.05 -5.37
CA LYS A 15 -1.42 -9.18 -6.39
C LYS A 15 -2.86 -9.61 -6.68
N MET A 16 -3.11 -10.91 -6.84
CA MET A 16 -4.44 -11.46 -7.09
C MET A 16 -5.39 -11.15 -5.93
N PHE A 17 -4.95 -11.37 -4.69
CA PHE A 17 -5.73 -11.05 -3.49
C PHE A 17 -6.07 -9.56 -3.41
N MET A 18 -5.11 -8.70 -3.72
CA MET A 18 -5.28 -7.24 -3.70
C MET A 18 -5.94 -6.68 -4.97
N ARG A 19 -6.25 -7.52 -5.97
CA ARG A 19 -6.79 -7.14 -7.29
C ARG A 19 -5.92 -6.10 -8.01
N ILE A 20 -4.63 -6.38 -8.10
CA ILE A 20 -3.63 -5.52 -8.74
C ILE A 20 -3.28 -6.11 -10.10
N GLU A 21 -3.57 -5.36 -11.16
CA GLU A 21 -3.39 -5.81 -12.55
C GLU A 21 -2.08 -5.32 -13.19
N TYR A 22 -1.24 -4.64 -12.42
CA TYR A 22 0.01 -4.04 -12.91
C TYR A 22 1.20 -5.00 -12.79
N TRP A 23 2.08 -4.97 -13.79
CA TRP A 23 3.25 -5.85 -13.87
C TRP A 23 4.53 -5.17 -13.39
N ASP A 24 4.61 -3.85 -13.50
CA ASP A 24 5.74 -3.04 -13.06
C ASP A 24 5.35 -1.91 -12.09
N LYS A 25 6.37 -1.39 -11.40
CA LYS A 25 6.22 -0.36 -10.38
C LYS A 25 5.81 0.99 -10.97
N ASP A 26 6.33 1.34 -12.14
CA ASP A 26 6.12 2.68 -12.72
C ASP A 26 4.68 2.82 -13.20
N GLU A 27 4.14 1.81 -13.88
CA GLU A 27 2.74 1.74 -14.28
C GLU A 27 1.81 1.76 -13.06
N TYR A 28 2.16 1.00 -12.02
CA TYR A 28 1.43 0.99 -10.76
C TYR A 28 1.38 2.37 -10.10
N VAL A 29 2.53 3.04 -9.96
CA VAL A 29 2.62 4.37 -9.32
C VAL A 29 1.88 5.42 -10.14
N LYS A 30 2.00 5.37 -11.46
CA LYS A 30 1.34 6.31 -12.39
C LYS A 30 -0.18 6.20 -12.33
N ASN A 31 -0.73 4.99 -12.20
CA ASN A 31 -2.16 4.74 -12.30
C ASN A 31 -2.88 4.51 -10.96
N THR A 32 -2.15 4.38 -9.84
CA THR A 32 -2.73 4.12 -8.51
C THR A 32 -2.48 5.29 -7.57
N SER A 33 -3.52 5.83 -6.92
CA SER A 33 -3.37 6.94 -5.96
C SER A 33 -2.55 6.54 -4.72
N GLU A 34 -1.89 7.51 -4.05
CA GLU A 34 -1.09 7.22 -2.85
C GLU A 34 -1.91 6.50 -1.77
N LYS A 35 -3.14 6.95 -1.50
CA LYS A 35 -4.05 6.29 -0.56
C LYS A 35 -4.27 4.82 -0.90
N ARG A 36 -4.50 4.51 -2.19
CA ARG A 36 -4.71 3.13 -2.63
C ARG A 36 -3.41 2.31 -2.57
N ARG A 37 -2.26 2.93 -2.84
CA ARG A 37 -0.95 2.27 -2.69
C ARG A 37 -0.64 1.91 -1.23
N LEU A 38 -0.99 2.79 -0.29
CA LEU A 38 -0.89 2.51 1.15
C LEU A 38 -1.84 1.39 1.58
N GLN A 39 -3.07 1.36 1.06
CA GLN A 39 -3.99 0.24 1.31
C GLN A 39 -3.41 -1.10 0.84
N HIS A 40 -2.80 -1.15 -0.34
CA HIS A 40 -2.16 -2.36 -0.83
C HIS A 40 -0.97 -2.77 0.04
N LEU A 41 -0.11 -1.83 0.45
CA LEU A 41 0.98 -2.12 1.39
C LEU A 41 0.46 -2.67 2.72
N TYR A 42 -0.58 -2.07 3.27
CA TYR A 42 -1.23 -2.55 4.49
C TYR A 42 -1.73 -3.99 4.34
N LEU A 43 -2.47 -4.27 3.26
CA LEU A 43 -3.00 -5.61 2.99
C LEU A 43 -1.90 -6.65 2.81
N MET A 44 -0.84 -6.32 2.06
CA MET A 44 0.31 -7.20 1.87
C MET A 44 0.98 -7.54 3.21
N PHE A 45 1.21 -6.55 4.08
CA PHE A 45 1.80 -6.81 5.40
C PHE A 45 0.90 -7.65 6.31
N ILE A 46 -0.42 -7.44 6.27
CA ILE A 46 -1.37 -8.29 7.00
C ILE A 46 -1.32 -9.73 6.48
N MET A 47 -1.29 -9.94 5.16
CA MET A 47 -1.20 -11.28 4.55
C MET A 47 0.09 -12.02 4.96
N ARG A 48 1.21 -11.29 5.10
CA ARG A 48 2.50 -11.83 5.52
C ARG A 48 2.63 -12.04 7.03
N GLY A 49 1.65 -11.59 7.83
CA GLY A 49 1.76 -11.58 9.29
C GLY A 49 2.75 -10.54 9.83
N GLU A 50 3.12 -9.54 9.03
CA GLU A 50 4.06 -8.47 9.39
C GLU A 50 3.34 -7.32 10.11
N GLY A 51 2.77 -7.61 11.29
CA GLY A 51 1.90 -6.70 12.03
C GLY A 51 2.51 -5.34 12.35
N ASP A 52 3.81 -5.29 12.69
CA ASP A 52 4.51 -4.04 13.00
C ASP A 52 4.56 -3.11 11.78
N LYS A 53 4.84 -3.66 10.60
CA LYS A 53 4.85 -2.90 9.34
C LYS A 53 3.44 -2.46 8.95
N ALA A 54 2.45 -3.35 9.10
CA ALA A 54 1.05 -3.02 8.85
C ALA A 54 0.58 -1.84 9.73
N LYS A 55 0.99 -1.81 11.00
CA LYS A 55 0.69 -0.68 11.91
C LYS A 55 1.29 0.63 11.41
N VAL A 56 2.57 0.66 11.01
CA VAL A 56 3.22 1.87 10.48
C VAL A 56 2.48 2.42 9.25
N VAL A 57 2.04 1.54 8.34
CA VAL A 57 1.26 1.94 7.17
C VAL A 57 -0.13 2.46 7.57
N SER A 58 -0.79 1.79 8.52
CA SER A 58 -2.08 2.23 9.08
C SER A 58 -1.99 3.63 9.69
N ASP A 59 -0.97 3.88 10.52
CA ASP A 59 -0.75 5.18 11.16
C ASP A 59 -0.49 6.28 10.11
N SER A 60 0.24 5.93 9.04
CA SER A 60 0.50 6.85 7.92
C SER A 60 -0.78 7.20 7.13
N MET A 61 -1.70 6.25 6.98
CA MET A 61 -3.01 6.50 6.35
C MET A 61 -3.91 7.40 7.20
N SER A 62 -3.85 7.27 8.53
CA SER A 62 -4.65 8.08 9.46
C SER A 62 -4.15 9.52 9.55
N LYS A 63 -2.83 9.74 9.64
CA LYS A 63 -2.24 11.09 9.69
C LYS A 63 -2.57 11.93 8.45
N GLY A 64 -2.55 11.31 7.26
CA GLY A 64 -2.95 11.99 6.03
C GLY A 64 -4.45 12.34 5.97
N ALA A 65 -5.30 11.70 6.79
CA ALA A 65 -6.72 12.05 6.89
C ALA A 65 -6.97 13.23 7.84
N GLU A 66 -6.18 13.35 8.92
CA GLU A 66 -6.28 14.44 9.89
C GLU A 66 -5.88 15.79 9.28
N GLU A 67 -4.84 15.83 8.44
CA GLU A 67 -4.42 17.06 7.75
C GLU A 67 -5.48 17.59 6.76
N VAL A 68 -6.32 16.73 6.20
CA VAL A 68 -7.40 17.12 5.28
C VAL A 68 -8.63 17.66 6.02
N LEU A 69 -8.88 17.19 7.25
CA LEU A 69 -10.03 17.60 8.06
C LEU A 69 -9.76 18.86 8.91
N ALA A 70 -8.51 19.29 9.01
CA ALA A 70 -8.10 20.50 9.72
C ALA A 70 -8.21 21.79 8.87
N VAL A 71 -8.84 21.72 7.68
CA VAL A 71 -9.04 22.83 6.72
C VAL A 71 -10.52 23.17 6.59
#